data_AF-A0A0D2FY21-F1
#
_entry.id   AF-A0A0D2FY21-F1
#
_cell.length_a   1.000
_cell.length_b   1.000
_cell.length_c   1.000
_cell.angle_alpha   90.00
_cell.angle_beta   90.00
_cell.angle_gamma   90.00
#
_symmetry.space_group_name_H-M   'P 1'
#
loop_
_entity.id
_entity.type
_entity.pdbx_description
1 polymer ?
#
loop_
_entity_poly.entity_id
_entity_poly.type
_entity_poly.pdbx_seq_one_letter_code
_entity_poly.pdbx_strand_id
1 'polypeptide(L)'
;MPRQIPHPQMIFHPVPHDCSPKAKEMLLHPDNKPFVSLYKKAAGPDEEDQYGLEIGYHVQTRPRSLVIVEVGKNADLVMPGSNISQVHFSFEIHPESRQIMFWDRSRLHSTKISPDGFRVDGNFRQVVLLPGTEYKISAGARLPPGPSSERSRLDG
;
A
#
# COMPACT_ATOMS: atom_id res chain seq x y z
N MET A 1 -2.97 -0.70 22.35
CA MET A 1 -4.38 -0.38 22.05
C MET A 1 -4.37 0.55 20.85
N PRO A 2 -5.18 0.32 19.80
CA PRO A 2 -5.33 1.24 18.67
C PRO A 2 -5.79 2.63 19.14
N ARG A 3 -5.37 3.68 18.42
CA ARG A 3 -5.83 5.04 18.72
C ARG A 3 -7.31 5.18 18.38
N GLN A 4 -8.07 5.81 19.28
CA GLN A 4 -9.50 6.08 19.04
C GLN A 4 -9.72 7.31 18.15
N ILE A 5 -8.69 8.15 18.02
CA ILE A 5 -8.70 9.36 17.19
C ILE A 5 -7.47 9.26 16.28
N PRO A 6 -7.66 9.32 14.95
CA PRO A 6 -6.56 9.36 14.00
C PRO A 6 -5.62 10.53 14.28
N HIS A 7 -4.34 10.36 13.95
CA HIS A 7 -3.36 11.43 14.11
C HIS A 7 -3.72 12.66 13.24
N PRO A 8 -3.61 13.91 13.73
CA PRO A 8 -3.98 15.11 12.98
C PRO A 8 -3.20 15.34 11.68
N GLN A 9 -2.01 14.74 11.56
CA GLN A 9 -1.16 14.82 10.36
C GLN A 9 -1.31 13.61 9.44
N MET A 10 -2.31 12.76 9.67
CA MET A 10 -2.63 11.65 8.78
C MET A 10 -3.11 12.20 7.44
N ILE A 11 -2.59 11.62 6.36
CA ILE A 11 -2.87 11.95 4.97
C ILE A 11 -3.77 10.88 4.34
N PHE A 12 -3.46 9.60 4.57
CA PHE A 12 -4.30 8.49 4.15
C PHE A 12 -4.61 7.57 5.32
N HIS A 13 -5.74 6.88 5.22
CA HIS A 13 -6.18 5.88 6.19
C HIS A 13 -6.50 4.54 5.49
N PRO A 14 -5.50 3.77 5.02
CA PRO A 14 -5.78 2.49 4.39
C PRO A 14 -6.44 1.52 5.38
N VAL A 15 -7.60 1.00 4.98
CA VAL A 15 -8.33 -0.01 5.72
C VAL A 15 -8.09 -1.37 5.06
N PRO A 16 -7.79 -2.43 5.84
CA PRO A 16 -7.69 -3.77 5.29
C PRO A 16 -8.98 -4.19 4.60
N HIS A 17 -8.85 -4.74 3.40
CA HIS A 17 -9.98 -5.35 2.72
C HIS A 17 -10.43 -6.61 3.47
N ASP A 18 -11.74 -6.82 3.64
CA ASP A 18 -12.30 -7.90 4.47
C ASP A 18 -11.81 -9.30 4.07
N CYS A 19 -11.68 -9.52 2.76
CA CYS A 19 -11.20 -10.76 2.16
C CYS A 19 -9.67 -10.95 2.19
N SER A 20 -8.90 -10.07 2.84
CA SER A 20 -7.44 -10.13 2.88
C SER A 20 -6.92 -10.37 4.30
N PRO A 21 -6.69 -11.63 4.71
CA PRO A 21 -6.09 -11.94 6.01
C PRO A 21 -4.75 -11.23 6.23
N LYS A 22 -3.92 -11.15 5.19
CA LYS A 22 -2.61 -10.47 5.23
C LYS A 22 -2.73 -8.97 5.50
N ALA A 23 -3.76 -8.32 4.96
CA ALA A 23 -3.99 -6.91 5.26
C ALA A 23 -4.41 -6.72 6.72
N LYS A 24 -5.20 -7.65 7.28
CA LYS A 24 -5.57 -7.64 8.71
C LYS A 24 -4.36 -7.88 9.61
N GLU A 25 -3.44 -8.77 9.21
CA GLU A 25 -2.18 -9.01 9.93
C GLU A 25 -1.32 -7.75 10.06
N MET A 26 -1.38 -6.82 9.09
CA MET A 26 -0.68 -5.54 9.20
C MET A 26 -1.14 -4.72 10.41
N LEU A 27 -2.44 -4.76 10.75
CA LEU A 27 -2.96 -4.04 11.94
C LEU A 27 -2.47 -4.67 13.25
N LEU A 28 -2.21 -5.97 13.23
CA LEU A 28 -1.78 -6.72 14.41
C LEU A 28 -0.26 -6.66 14.62
N HIS A 29 0.49 -6.24 13.60
CA HIS A 29 1.95 -6.21 13.64
C HIS A 29 2.46 -5.27 14.76
N PRO A 30 3.36 -5.72 15.65
CA PRO A 30 3.84 -4.92 16.78
C PRO A 30 4.34 -3.53 16.39
N ASP A 31 5.11 -3.44 15.30
CA ASP A 31 5.70 -2.18 14.84
C ASP A 31 4.67 -1.21 14.24
N ASN A 32 3.53 -1.73 13.76
CA ASN A 32 2.46 -0.90 13.20
C ASN A 32 1.50 -0.40 14.28
N LYS A 33 1.45 -1.03 15.46
CA LYS A 33 0.50 -0.69 16.53
C LYS A 33 0.41 0.81 16.86
N PRO A 34 1.51 1.60 16.88
CA PRO A 34 1.43 3.04 17.14
C PRO A 34 0.67 3.82 16.05
N PHE A 35 0.59 3.27 14.85
CA PHE A 35 0.02 3.87 13.65
C PHE A 35 -1.30 3.21 13.24
N VAL A 36 -1.95 2.48 14.15
CA VAL A 36 -3.30 1.95 13.92
C VAL A 36 -4.31 2.83 14.64
N SER A 37 -5.32 3.28 13.92
CA SER A 37 -6.41 4.10 14.48
C SER A 37 -7.79 3.71 13.97
N LEU A 38 -8.80 4.07 14.75
CA LEU A 38 -10.21 3.82 14.45
C LEU A 38 -10.60 4.57 13.16
N TYR A 39 -11.05 3.81 12.17
CA TYR A 39 -11.59 4.32 10.91
C TYR A 39 -13.11 4.52 11.02
N LYS A 40 -13.82 3.49 11.48
CA LYS A 40 -15.27 3.53 11.65
C LYS A 40 -15.65 2.81 12.93
N LYS A 41 -16.38 3.51 13.79
CA LYS A 41 -16.96 2.91 15.01
C LYS A 41 -18.16 2.04 14.65
N ALA A 42 -18.30 0.90 15.31
CA ALA A 42 -19.48 0.05 15.20
C ALA A 42 -20.75 0.86 15.51
N ALA A 43 -21.76 0.75 14.63
CA ALA A 43 -23.05 1.43 14.82
C ALA A 43 -24.09 0.56 15.55
N GLY A 44 -23.87 -0.76 15.56
CA GLY A 44 -24.79 -1.73 16.14
C GLY A 44 -24.07 -2.83 16.95
N PRO A 45 -24.84 -3.65 17.70
CA PRO A 45 -24.30 -4.70 18.56
C PRO A 45 -23.62 -5.85 17.79
N ASP A 46 -23.94 -6.02 16.51
CA ASP A 46 -23.38 -7.06 15.64
C ASP A 46 -22.24 -6.55 14.73
N GLU A 47 -21.84 -5.27 14.88
CA GLU A 47 -20.74 -4.68 14.13
C GLU A 47 -19.48 -4.57 14.99
N GLU A 48 -18.32 -4.78 14.37
CA GLU A 48 -17.03 -4.52 15.00
C GLU A 48 -16.47 -3.17 14.56
N ASP A 49 -15.71 -2.54 15.46
CA ASP A 49 -14.94 -1.35 15.12
C ASP A 49 -13.95 -1.65 13.99
N GLN A 50 -13.98 -0.82 12.95
CA GLN A 50 -13.04 -0.92 11.84
C GLN A 50 -11.82 -0.05 12.11
N TYR A 51 -10.64 -0.65 11.96
CA TYR A 51 -9.37 0.00 12.16
C TYR A 51 -8.60 0.09 10.83
N GLY A 52 -7.84 1.16 10.69
CA GLY A 52 -6.96 1.38 9.53
C GLY A 52 -5.56 1.78 9.96
N LEU A 53 -4.64 1.75 9.00
CA LEU A 53 -3.28 2.25 9.17
C LEU A 53 -3.24 3.74 8.88
N GLU A 54 -2.53 4.47 9.70
CA GLU A 54 -2.25 5.87 9.44
C GLU A 54 -1.08 5.95 8.46
N ILE A 55 -1.21 6.82 7.45
CA ILE A 55 -0.10 7.23 6.60
C ILE A 55 0.04 8.74 6.73
N GLY A 56 1.22 9.20 7.15
CA GLY A 56 1.56 10.61 7.30
C GLY A 56 3.02 10.76 7.72
N TYR A 57 3.53 11.99 7.78
CA TYR A 57 4.92 12.25 8.17
C TYR A 57 5.25 11.79 9.60
N HIS A 58 4.24 11.62 10.46
CA HIS A 58 4.41 11.12 11.82
C HIS A 58 4.74 9.62 11.88
N VAL A 59 4.49 8.88 10.79
CA VAL A 59 4.78 7.45 10.67
C VAL A 59 6.24 7.21 10.30
N GLN A 60 6.86 8.19 9.65
CA GLN A 60 8.20 8.08 9.14
C GLN A 60 9.21 7.82 10.28
N THR A 61 9.90 6.69 10.21
CA THR A 61 10.93 6.31 11.19
C THR A 61 12.27 6.99 10.95
N ARG A 62 12.53 7.42 9.71
CA ARG A 62 13.78 8.08 9.29
C ARG A 62 13.49 9.31 8.43
N PRO A 63 14.03 10.49 8.77
CA PRO A 63 13.75 11.72 8.05
C PRO A 63 14.23 11.62 6.61
N ARG A 64 13.30 11.73 5.66
CA ARG A 64 13.56 11.80 4.21
C ARG A 64 12.71 12.91 3.62
N SER A 65 13.33 13.75 2.80
CA SER A 65 12.72 15.01 2.33
C SER A 65 11.48 14.84 1.45
N LEU A 66 11.40 13.74 0.70
CA LEU A 66 10.31 13.50 -0.26
C LEU A 66 9.53 12.21 0.02
N VAL A 67 9.94 11.39 0.97
CA VAL A 67 9.23 10.15 1.31
C VAL A 67 8.32 10.42 2.49
N ILE A 68 7.04 10.09 2.36
CA ILE A 68 6.06 10.17 3.45
C ILE A 68 6.17 8.89 4.29
N VAL A 69 6.02 7.74 3.65
CA VAL A 69 6.09 6.42 4.32
C VAL A 69 6.53 5.34 3.32
N GLU A 70 7.31 4.38 3.79
CA GLU A 70 7.58 3.13 3.09
C GLU A 70 6.81 1.96 3.73
N VAL A 71 6.36 1.03 2.90
CA VAL A 71 5.64 -0.16 3.33
C VAL A 71 6.33 -1.41 2.78
N GLY A 72 6.61 -2.39 3.64
CA GLY A 72 7.31 -3.62 3.26
C GLY A 72 7.71 -4.47 4.46
N LYS A 73 8.59 -5.45 4.29
CA LYS A 73 9.02 -6.33 5.41
C LYS A 73 9.91 -5.64 6.45
N ASN A 74 10.61 -4.58 6.05
CA ASN A 74 11.52 -3.82 6.90
C ASN A 74 11.46 -2.35 6.50
N ALA A 75 10.30 -1.75 6.71
CA ALA A 75 9.98 -0.38 6.31
C ALA A 75 9.30 0.36 7.47
N ASP A 76 8.86 1.60 7.25
CA ASP A 76 8.16 2.38 8.29
C ASP A 76 6.86 1.69 8.73
N LEU A 77 6.13 1.10 7.77
CA LEU A 77 5.01 0.21 8.04
C LEU A 77 5.34 -1.21 7.57
N VAL A 78 5.19 -2.16 8.48
CA VAL A 78 5.52 -3.56 8.22
C VAL A 78 4.36 -4.28 7.56
N MET A 79 4.61 -4.85 6.39
CA MET A 79 3.69 -5.72 5.67
C MET A 79 4.21 -7.17 5.68
N PRO A 80 3.57 -8.08 6.45
CA PRO A 80 3.99 -9.47 6.50
C PRO A 80 3.66 -10.19 5.19
N GLY A 81 4.57 -11.08 4.77
CA GLY A 81 4.35 -11.97 3.64
C GLY A 81 5.64 -12.39 2.93
N SER A 82 5.74 -13.66 2.54
CA SER A 82 6.91 -14.21 1.85
C SER A 82 7.24 -13.50 0.53
N ASN A 83 6.22 -13.12 -0.22
CA ASN A 83 6.34 -12.43 -1.52
C ASN A 83 6.44 -10.90 -1.41
N ILE A 84 6.50 -10.35 -0.20
CA ILE A 84 6.66 -8.92 0.03
C ILE A 84 8.15 -8.57 0.01
N SER A 85 8.49 -7.39 -0.51
CA SER A 85 9.87 -6.90 -0.61
C SER A 85 10.26 -6.16 0.69
N GLN A 86 11.55 -5.87 0.89
CA GLN A 86 11.99 -5.12 2.09
C GLN A 86 11.29 -3.76 2.18
N VAL A 87 11.30 -3.04 1.06
CA VAL A 87 10.38 -1.95 0.73
C VAL A 87 9.58 -2.41 -0.48
N HIS A 88 8.26 -2.51 -0.34
CA HIS A 88 7.37 -3.01 -1.40
C HIS A 88 6.71 -1.87 -2.16
N PHE A 89 6.30 -0.82 -1.47
CA PHE A 89 5.89 0.43 -2.10
C PHE A 89 6.15 1.60 -1.15
N SER A 90 6.09 2.80 -1.68
CA SER A 90 6.26 4.05 -0.93
C SER A 90 5.23 5.08 -1.34
N PHE A 91 4.89 5.95 -0.38
CA PHE A 91 4.18 7.19 -0.65
C PHE A 91 5.19 8.32 -0.59
N GLU A 92 5.27 9.10 -1.66
CA GLU A 92 6.28 10.13 -1.84
C GLU A 92 5.62 11.43 -2.32
N ILE A 93 6.34 12.53 -2.24
CA ILE A 93 5.94 13.83 -2.78
C ILE A 93 6.73 14.04 -4.06
N HIS A 94 6.04 14.35 -5.15
CA HIS A 94 6.70 14.79 -6.36
C HIS A 94 7.42 16.14 -6.11
N PRO A 95 8.72 16.27 -6.40
CA PRO A 95 9.51 17.44 -6.01
C PRO A 95 8.98 18.76 -6.60
N GLU A 96 8.47 18.72 -7.84
CA GLU A 96 7.98 19.91 -8.55
C GLU A 96 6.48 20.16 -8.31
N SER A 97 5.62 19.22 -8.72
CA SER A 97 4.16 19.36 -8.60
C SER A 97 3.63 19.28 -7.17
N ARG A 98 4.44 18.85 -6.18
CA ARG A 98 4.04 18.62 -4.78
C ARG A 98 2.88 17.63 -4.61
N GLN A 99 2.55 16.88 -5.65
CA GLN A 99 1.53 15.86 -5.60
C GLN A 99 2.04 14.62 -4.87
N ILE A 100 1.12 13.89 -4.26
CA ILE A 100 1.47 12.62 -3.63
C ILE A 100 1.55 11.54 -4.70
N MET A 101 2.62 10.77 -4.65
CA MET A 101 2.89 9.67 -5.56
C MET A 101 2.90 8.35 -4.80
N PHE A 102 2.24 7.35 -5.37
CA PHE A 102 2.40 5.95 -4.99
C PHE A 102 3.46 5.32 -5.87
N TRP A 103 4.51 4.75 -5.29
CA TRP A 103 5.61 4.12 -5.99
C TRP A 103 5.66 2.61 -5.74
N ASP A 104 5.62 1.80 -6.79
CA ASP A 104 5.90 0.36 -6.68
C ASP A 104 7.41 0.12 -6.62
N ARG A 105 7.86 -0.35 -5.46
CA ARG A 105 9.25 -0.73 -5.17
C ARG A 105 9.43 -2.25 -5.13
N SER A 106 8.38 -3.01 -5.44
CA SER A 106 8.39 -4.46 -5.34
C SER A 106 9.36 -5.06 -6.35
N ARG A 107 10.13 -6.07 -5.91
CA ARG A 107 11.11 -6.75 -6.76
C ARG A 107 10.46 -7.51 -7.93
N LEU A 108 9.23 -7.98 -7.73
CA LEU A 108 8.50 -8.83 -8.68
C LEU A 108 7.34 -8.12 -9.37
N HIS A 109 7.23 -6.79 -9.23
CA HIS A 109 6.14 -6.00 -9.81
C HIS A 109 4.76 -6.54 -9.45
N SER A 110 4.61 -6.99 -8.20
CA SER A 110 3.41 -7.69 -7.71
C SER A 110 2.41 -6.74 -7.07
N THR A 111 2.62 -5.44 -7.21
CA THR A 111 1.75 -4.39 -6.69
C THR A 111 0.72 -4.01 -7.75
N LYS A 112 -0.55 -3.94 -7.36
CA LYS A 112 -1.62 -3.38 -8.21
C LYS A 112 -2.36 -2.29 -7.45
N ILE A 113 -2.71 -1.24 -8.16
CA ILE A 113 -3.53 -0.12 -7.66
C ILE A 113 -4.68 0.11 -8.64
N SER A 114 -5.89 0.39 -8.16
CA SER A 114 -7.04 0.79 -9.00
C SER A 114 -7.69 2.05 -8.42
N PRO A 115 -8.29 2.95 -9.22
CA PRO A 115 -8.75 2.78 -10.61
C PRO A 115 -7.69 2.94 -11.72
N ASP A 116 -6.65 3.76 -11.52
CA ASP A 116 -5.77 4.23 -12.60
C ASP A 116 -4.63 3.24 -12.99
N GLY A 117 -4.87 1.95 -12.79
CA GLY A 117 -3.83 0.96 -12.46
C GLY A 117 -2.89 0.51 -13.57
N PHE A 118 -3.17 0.79 -14.83
CA PHE A 118 -2.35 0.27 -15.91
C PHE A 118 -2.23 1.30 -17.03
N ARG A 119 -1.01 1.79 -17.25
CA ARG A 119 -0.64 2.24 -18.59
C ARG A 119 -0.85 1.05 -19.55
N VAL A 120 -1.19 1.34 -20.79
CA VAL A 120 -1.44 0.34 -21.85
C VAL A 120 -0.25 -0.62 -22.04
N ASP A 121 0.95 -0.21 -21.62
CA ASP A 121 2.19 -0.98 -21.63
C ASP A 121 2.35 -1.96 -20.44
N GLY A 122 1.42 -1.98 -19.50
CA GLY A 122 1.41 -2.87 -18.33
C GLY A 122 2.54 -2.60 -17.32
N ASN A 123 3.34 -1.55 -17.49
CA ASN A 123 4.56 -1.33 -16.72
C ASN A 123 4.46 -0.06 -15.88
N PHE A 124 3.70 -0.17 -14.81
CA PHE A 124 3.50 0.91 -13.88
C PHE A 124 4.47 0.78 -12.69
N ARG A 125 5.18 1.86 -12.37
CA ARG A 125 5.94 1.99 -11.13
C ARG A 125 5.55 3.20 -10.27
N GLN A 126 4.74 4.15 -10.76
CA GLN A 126 4.44 5.40 -10.05
C GLN A 126 3.13 6.11 -10.45
N VAL A 127 2.17 6.34 -9.52
CA VAL A 127 0.79 6.85 -9.74
C VAL A 127 0.73 8.14 -8.96
N VAL A 128 0.20 9.18 -9.57
CA VAL A 128 -0.21 10.38 -8.82
C VAL A 128 -1.53 10.07 -8.12
N LEU A 129 -1.55 10.14 -6.79
CA LEU A 129 -2.77 9.95 -6.00
C LEU A 129 -3.57 11.24 -5.97
N LEU A 130 -4.81 11.16 -6.44
CA LEU A 130 -5.73 12.28 -6.50
C LEU A 130 -6.57 12.35 -5.21
N PRO A 131 -6.73 13.55 -4.62
CA PRO A 131 -7.64 13.73 -3.49
C PRO A 131 -9.08 13.32 -3.83
N GLY A 132 -9.75 12.67 -2.89
CA GLY A 132 -11.14 12.22 -3.06
C GLY A 132 -11.32 10.92 -3.85
N THR A 133 -10.25 10.34 -4.38
CA THR A 133 -10.30 9.04 -5.06
C THR A 133 -10.10 7.89 -4.06
N GLU A 134 -10.99 6.91 -4.11
CA GLU A 134 -10.82 5.66 -3.36
C GLU A 134 -9.86 4.73 -4.11
N TYR A 135 -8.68 4.50 -3.54
CA TYR A 135 -7.68 3.61 -4.12
C TYR A 135 -7.70 2.24 -3.45
N LYS A 136 -7.67 1.18 -4.27
CA LYS A 136 -7.47 -0.19 -3.78
C LYS A 136 -6.07 -0.65 -4.14
N ILE A 137 -5.28 -1.01 -3.13
CA ILE A 137 -3.91 -1.48 -3.28
C ILE A 137 -3.84 -2.96 -2.93
N SER A 138 -3.19 -3.75 -3.78
CA SER A 138 -2.87 -5.15 -3.51
C SER A 138 -1.39 -5.42 -3.76
N ALA A 139 -0.80 -6.29 -2.95
CA ALA A 139 0.63 -6.53 -2.90
C ALA A 139 0.93 -8.02 -2.76
N GLY A 140 2.03 -8.47 -3.38
CA GLY A 140 2.52 -9.86 -3.24
C GLY A 140 1.70 -10.93 -3.99
N ALA A 141 0.75 -10.54 -4.84
CA ALA A 141 0.08 -11.47 -5.75
C ALA A 141 1.06 -11.97 -6.82
N ARG A 142 1.11 -13.27 -7.07
CA ARG A 142 1.87 -13.81 -8.20
C ARG A 142 1.18 -13.32 -9.47
N LEU A 143 1.84 -12.49 -10.28
CA LEU A 143 1.38 -12.24 -11.63
C LEU A 143 1.27 -13.60 -12.34
N PRO A 144 0.16 -13.92 -13.02
CA PRO A 144 0.17 -15.07 -13.92
C PRO A 144 1.33 -14.88 -14.91
N PRO A 145 2.01 -15.96 -15.33
CA PRO A 145 3.04 -15.83 -16.36
C PRO A 145 2.41 -15.09 -17.55
N GLY A 146 3.04 -14.00 -17.97
CA GLY A 146 2.63 -13.29 -19.19
C GLY A 146 2.62 -14.27 -20.37
N PRO A 147 1.82 -14.01 -21.41
CA PRO A 147 1.74 -14.90 -22.56
C PRO A 147 3.16 -15.18 -23.06
N SER A 148 3.54 -16.45 -22.99
CA SER A 148 4.77 -16.98 -23.54
C SER A 148 4.90 -16.46 -24.96
N SER A 149 5.93 -15.66 -25.23
CA SER A 149 6.32 -15.33 -26.59
C SER A 149 6.58 -16.66 -27.31
N GLU A 150 5.64 -17.11 -28.13
CA GLU A 150 5.87 -18.14 -29.12
C GLU A 150 7.04 -17.66 -29.97
N ARG A 151 8.21 -18.23 -29.71
CA ARG A 151 9.30 -18.21 -30.67
C ARG A 151 8.79 -19.00 -31.87
N SER A 152 8.30 -18.30 -32.87
CA SER A 152 8.15 -18.81 -34.22
C SER A 152 9.49 -19.39 -34.66
N ARG A 153 9.64 -20.71 -34.55
CA ARG A 153 10.62 -21.47 -35.31
C ARG A 153 10.10 -21.47 -36.74
N LEU A 154 10.83 -20.77 -37.61
CA LEU A 154 10.76 -21.03 -39.05
C LEU A 154 11.52 -22.33 -39.29
N ASP A 155 10.82 -23.29 -39.86
CA ASP A 155 11.38 -24.53 -40.40
C ASP A 155 12.38 -24.20 -41.52
N GLY A 156 13.44 -25.01 -41.59
CA GLY A 156 14.40 -25.09 -42.68
C GLY A 156 14.83 -26.54 -42.86
#